data_AF-A0A368NEF9-F1
#
_entry.id   AF-A0A368NEF9-F1
#
_cell.length_a   1.000
_cell.length_b   1.000
_cell.length_c   1.000
_cell.angle_alpha   90.00
_cell.angle_beta   90.00
_cell.angle_gamma   90.00
#
_symmetry.space_group_name_H-M   'P 1'
#
loop_
_entity.id
_entity.type
_entity.pdbx_description
1 polymer ?
#
loop_
_entity_poly.entity_id
_entity_poly.type
_entity_poly.pdbx_seq_one_letter_code
_entity_poly.pdbx_strand_id
1 'polypeptide(L)'
;MRDGADRPRNDDGQYADRIPPEAALDVFDARDDVARPLTASDVMEALDCSRRTAHNKLSTLVDRGTLRTRKVGARSRVWWVPMERGPDSDDGRPLAVDNAIRDATLPGSGPTLDARREALSAAYDYLAEHPEAKKADFLRDVYHDNTAGYESAEAWWNAIQPALKQLPGVDPPAERGHLWHFLGGD
;
A
#
# COMPACT_ATOMS: atom_id res chain seq x y z
N MET A 1 42.08 -15.95 -26.69
CA MET A 1 40.76 -15.84 -27.35
C MET A 1 39.85 -16.76 -26.56
N ARG A 2 38.82 -16.21 -25.91
CA ARG A 2 38.04 -16.88 -24.86
C ARG A 2 36.91 -17.73 -25.46
N ASP A 3 36.70 -18.85 -24.79
CA ASP A 3 35.75 -19.93 -25.02
C ASP A 3 34.30 -19.46 -25.21
N GLY A 4 33.73 -19.80 -26.38
CA GLY A 4 32.30 -19.84 -26.59
C GLY A 4 31.76 -21.17 -26.08
N ALA A 5 31.41 -21.24 -24.80
CA ALA A 5 30.71 -22.37 -24.21
C ALA A 5 29.25 -22.37 -24.69
N ASP A 6 29.05 -22.91 -25.89
CA ASP A 6 27.75 -23.25 -26.43
C ASP A 6 27.20 -24.43 -25.60
N ARG A 7 26.20 -24.16 -24.74
CA ARG A 7 25.56 -25.23 -23.97
C ARG A 7 24.79 -26.11 -24.96
N PRO A 8 25.04 -27.44 -25.02
CA PRO A 8 24.44 -28.30 -26.03
C PRO A 8 22.94 -28.43 -25.77
N ARG A 9 22.14 -28.10 -26.79
CA ARG A 9 20.72 -28.44 -26.88
C ARG A 9 20.60 -29.79 -27.57
N ASN A 10 19.74 -30.66 -27.04
CA ASN A 10 19.36 -31.90 -27.73
C ASN A 10 18.03 -31.70 -28.45
N ASP A 11 17.87 -32.43 -29.56
CA ASP A 11 16.97 -32.17 -30.69
C ASP A 11 15.46 -32.38 -30.43
N ASP A 12 15.05 -32.67 -29.18
CA ASP A 12 13.66 -33.05 -28.85
C ASP A 12 12.91 -32.10 -27.89
N GLY A 13 13.47 -30.95 -27.52
CA GLY A 13 12.73 -29.92 -26.75
C GLY A 13 12.29 -30.31 -25.31
N GLN A 14 12.78 -31.45 -24.80
CA GLN A 14 12.42 -32.00 -23.49
C GLN A 14 13.33 -31.45 -22.37
N TYR A 15 13.15 -30.18 -21.99
CA TYR A 15 13.51 -29.70 -20.65
C TYR A 15 12.31 -29.14 -19.86
N ALA A 16 11.14 -29.03 -20.51
CA ALA A 16 9.99 -28.31 -19.95
C ALA A 16 9.05 -29.13 -19.06
N ASP A 17 9.15 -30.47 -19.04
CA ASP A 17 8.17 -31.32 -18.37
C ASP A 17 8.32 -31.32 -16.84
N ARG A 18 9.43 -30.77 -16.33
CA ARG A 18 9.77 -30.80 -14.89
C ARG A 18 9.70 -29.46 -14.17
N ILE A 19 9.44 -28.35 -14.88
CA ILE A 19 9.32 -27.04 -14.23
C ILE A 19 7.94 -26.97 -13.56
N PRO A 20 7.84 -26.93 -12.22
CA PRO A 20 6.55 -26.78 -11.55
C PRO A 20 6.00 -25.35 -11.76
N PRO A 21 4.67 -25.14 -11.78
CA PRO A 21 4.09 -23.79 -11.85
C PRO A 21 4.66 -22.83 -10.79
N GLU A 22 4.98 -23.36 -9.61
CA GLU A 22 5.56 -22.65 -8.47
C GLU A 22 6.90 -22.02 -8.82
N ALA A 23 7.72 -22.64 -9.67
CA ALA A 23 8.96 -22.02 -10.14
C ALA A 23 8.70 -20.72 -10.91
N ALA A 24 7.56 -20.58 -11.59
CA ALA A 24 7.17 -19.32 -12.22
C ALA A 24 6.66 -18.30 -11.20
N LEU A 25 6.16 -18.73 -10.04
CA LEU A 25 5.77 -17.86 -8.94
C LEU A 25 7.01 -17.30 -8.23
N ASP A 26 8.02 -18.13 -8.00
CA ASP A 26 9.30 -17.74 -7.38
C ASP A 26 9.98 -16.56 -8.12
N VAL A 27 9.75 -16.43 -9.44
CA VAL A 27 10.23 -15.30 -10.25
C VAL A 27 9.59 -13.97 -9.83
N PHE A 28 8.35 -13.98 -9.35
CA PHE A 28 7.71 -12.77 -8.81
C PHE A 28 8.28 -12.43 -7.43
N ASP A 29 8.49 -13.44 -6.57
CA ASP A 29 8.94 -13.26 -5.19
C ASP A 29 10.41 -12.86 -5.07
N ALA A 30 11.26 -13.30 -6.00
CA ALA A 30 12.70 -13.00 -5.99
C ALA A 30 13.05 -11.55 -6.39
N ARG A 31 12.07 -10.70 -6.68
CA ARG A 31 12.26 -9.35 -7.23
C ARG A 31 11.96 -8.26 -6.20
N ASP A 32 12.78 -7.22 -6.18
CA ASP A 32 12.56 -6.05 -5.32
C ASP A 32 11.39 -5.16 -5.80
N ASP A 33 11.05 -5.22 -7.10
CA ASP A 33 9.97 -4.46 -7.72
C ASP A 33 8.65 -5.25 -7.76
N VAL A 34 8.22 -5.74 -6.58
CA VAL A 34 7.09 -6.65 -6.35
C VAL A 34 5.78 -6.26 -7.05
N ALA A 35 5.55 -4.97 -7.29
CA ALA A 35 4.34 -4.45 -7.93
C ALA A 35 4.36 -4.53 -9.47
N ARG A 36 5.53 -4.74 -10.09
CA ARG A 36 5.65 -4.69 -11.56
C ARG A 36 5.08 -5.97 -12.19
N PRO A 37 4.06 -5.85 -13.07
CA PRO A 37 3.55 -6.99 -13.83
C PRO A 37 4.63 -7.58 -14.75
N LEU A 38 4.63 -8.91 -14.87
CA LEU A 38 5.52 -9.65 -15.76
C LEU A 38 4.82 -10.08 -17.03
N THR A 39 5.61 -10.34 -18.06
CA THR A 39 5.21 -11.02 -19.29
C THR A 39 5.72 -12.46 -19.30
N ALA A 40 5.21 -13.27 -20.23
CA ALA A 40 5.77 -14.61 -20.44
C ALA A 40 7.24 -14.58 -20.89
N SER A 41 7.72 -13.48 -21.48
CA SER A 41 9.13 -13.35 -21.85
C SER A 41 10.02 -13.13 -20.63
N ASP A 42 9.58 -12.34 -19.64
CA ASP A 42 10.33 -12.12 -18.40
C ASP A 42 10.53 -13.46 -17.64
N VAL A 43 9.47 -14.27 -17.55
CA VAL A 43 9.52 -15.60 -16.90
C VAL A 43 10.32 -16.62 -17.73
N MET A 44 10.23 -16.53 -19.06
CA MET A 44 11.01 -17.37 -19.97
C MET A 44 12.51 -17.15 -19.77
N GLU A 45 12.93 -15.89 -19.69
CA GLU A 45 14.33 -15.50 -19.45
C GLU A 45 14.81 -15.94 -18.07
N ALA A 46 13.99 -15.71 -17.03
CA ALA A 46 14.34 -16.09 -15.66
C ALA A 46 14.49 -17.61 -15.45
N LEU A 47 13.65 -18.42 -16.12
CA LEU A 47 13.63 -19.88 -15.97
C LEU A 47 14.39 -20.64 -17.07
N ASP A 48 15.03 -19.93 -18.01
CA ASP A 48 15.69 -20.50 -19.21
C ASP A 48 14.81 -21.58 -19.89
N CYS A 49 13.54 -21.24 -20.13
CA CYS A 49 12.55 -22.17 -20.68
C CYS A 49 11.94 -21.66 -21.99
N SER A 50 11.03 -22.42 -22.61
CA SER A 50 10.31 -21.93 -23.79
C SER A 50 9.21 -20.94 -23.40
N ARG A 51 8.90 -19.97 -24.27
CA ARG A 51 7.75 -19.05 -24.07
C ARG A 51 6.43 -19.80 -23.86
N ARG A 52 6.22 -20.93 -24.55
CA ARG A 52 5.02 -21.78 -24.38
C ARG A 52 4.98 -22.40 -22.99
N THR A 53 6.12 -22.87 -22.49
CA THR A 53 6.25 -23.42 -21.13
C THR A 53 5.93 -22.36 -20.09
N ALA A 54 6.59 -21.19 -20.15
CA ALA A 54 6.32 -20.07 -19.25
C ALA A 54 4.85 -19.67 -19.27
N HIS A 55 4.25 -19.52 -20.46
CA HIS A 55 2.84 -19.20 -20.60
C HIS A 55 1.93 -20.26 -19.97
N ASN A 56 2.20 -21.56 -20.17
CA ASN A 56 1.40 -22.64 -19.59
C ASN A 56 1.44 -22.59 -18.06
N LYS A 57 2.63 -22.42 -17.46
CA LYS A 57 2.79 -22.33 -16.00
C LYS A 57 2.08 -21.10 -15.43
N LEU A 58 2.23 -19.95 -16.08
CA LEU A 58 1.53 -18.72 -15.71
C LEU A 58 0.01 -18.84 -15.84
N SER A 59 -0.50 -19.53 -16.87
CA SER A 59 -1.92 -19.82 -16.99
C SER A 59 -2.41 -20.74 -15.87
N THR A 60 -1.67 -21.79 -15.53
CA THR A 60 -2.00 -22.65 -14.38
C THR A 60 -2.09 -21.88 -13.07
N LEU A 61 -1.18 -20.93 -12.83
CA LEU A 61 -1.24 -20.06 -11.64
C LEU A 61 -2.43 -19.09 -11.67
N VAL A 62 -2.88 -18.65 -12.86
CA VAL A 62 -4.11 -17.87 -12.99
C VAL A 62 -5.34 -18.72 -12.70
N ASP A 63 -5.39 -19.95 -13.21
CA ASP A 63 -6.50 -20.88 -12.98
C ASP A 63 -6.62 -21.25 -11.49
N ARG A 64 -5.50 -21.27 -10.76
CA ARG A 64 -5.44 -21.47 -9.31
C ARG A 64 -5.76 -20.21 -8.50
N GLY A 65 -5.92 -19.05 -9.14
CA GLY A 65 -6.16 -17.77 -8.48
C GLY A 65 -4.93 -17.09 -7.89
N THR A 66 -3.75 -17.71 -7.97
CA THR A 66 -2.49 -17.15 -7.44
C THR A 66 -2.00 -15.95 -8.24
N LEU A 67 -2.24 -15.93 -9.56
CA LEU A 67 -1.93 -14.79 -10.41
C LEU A 67 -3.20 -14.22 -11.05
N ARG A 68 -3.17 -12.94 -11.37
CA ARG A 68 -4.12 -12.29 -12.27
C ARG A 68 -3.45 -11.97 -13.60
N THR A 69 -4.24 -11.71 -14.63
CA THR A 69 -3.72 -11.46 -15.97
C THR A 69 -4.59 -10.51 -16.80
N ARG A 70 -3.97 -9.78 -17.73
CA ARG A 70 -4.65 -8.85 -18.64
C ARG A 70 -3.93 -8.79 -19.98
N LYS A 71 -4.71 -8.79 -21.06
CA LYS A 71 -4.22 -8.49 -22.42
C LYS A 71 -3.90 -6.99 -22.53
N VAL A 72 -2.70 -6.65 -22.98
CA VAL A 72 -2.20 -5.26 -23.09
C VAL A 72 -1.83 -4.87 -24.52
N GLY A 73 -2.09 -5.74 -25.49
CA GLY A 73 -1.85 -5.46 -26.91
C GLY A 73 -2.22 -6.66 -27.79
N ALA A 74 -1.97 -6.54 -29.09
CA ALA A 74 -2.34 -7.56 -30.08
C ALA A 74 -1.76 -8.95 -29.75
N ARG A 75 -0.52 -9.00 -29.21
CA ARG A 75 0.18 -10.23 -28.83
C ARG A 75 0.79 -10.19 -27.42
N SER A 76 0.37 -9.23 -26.61
CA SER A 76 0.99 -8.96 -25.31
C SER A 76 -0.01 -9.17 -24.18
N ARG A 77 0.43 -9.89 -23.14
CA ARG A 77 -0.30 -10.15 -21.90
C ARG A 77 0.65 -9.91 -20.75
N VAL A 78 0.11 -9.40 -19.64
CA VAL A 78 0.84 -9.28 -18.38
C VAL A 78 0.18 -10.12 -17.31
N TRP A 79 0.97 -10.52 -16.32
CA TRP A 79 0.59 -11.29 -15.15
C TRP A 79 1.13 -10.59 -13.92
N TRP A 80 0.38 -10.63 -12.83
CA TRP A 80 0.80 -10.04 -11.57
C TRP A 80 0.24 -10.86 -10.41
N VAL A 81 0.95 -10.87 -9.29
CA VAL A 81 0.41 -11.34 -8.02
C VAL A 81 -0.61 -10.29 -7.56
N PRO A 82 -1.89 -10.66 -7.36
CA PRO A 82 -2.84 -9.72 -6.78
C PRO A 82 -2.36 -9.38 -5.37
N MET A 83 -2.16 -8.09 -5.11
CA MET A 83 -2.06 -7.62 -3.73
C MET A 83 -3.46 -7.76 -3.16
N GLU A 84 -3.66 -8.72 -2.26
CA GLU A 84 -4.82 -8.65 -1.40
C GLU A 84 -4.69 -7.32 -0.68
N ARG A 85 -5.62 -6.41 -0.99
CA ARG A 85 -5.93 -5.32 -0.08
C ARG A 85 -6.14 -6.05 1.24
N GLY A 86 -5.33 -5.75 2.27
CA GLY A 86 -5.50 -6.39 3.56
C GLY A 86 -6.94 -6.16 4.05
N PRO A 87 -7.27 -6.46 5.31
CA PRO A 87 -8.08 -5.47 5.97
C PRO A 87 -7.28 -4.18 5.79
N ASP A 88 -7.67 -3.36 4.81
CA ASP A 88 -7.54 -1.94 5.03
C ASP A 88 -8.05 -1.74 6.44
N SER A 89 -7.42 -0.83 7.14
CA SER A 89 -8.12 0.07 8.02
C SER A 89 -9.38 0.58 7.28
N ASP A 90 -10.40 -0.28 7.11
CA ASP A 90 -11.72 0.03 6.58
C ASP A 90 -12.47 0.63 7.76
N ASP A 91 -11.86 1.69 8.29
CA ASP A 91 -12.46 2.63 9.22
C ASP A 91 -13.52 3.46 8.47
N GLY A 92 -13.82 3.12 7.20
CA GLY A 92 -14.70 3.84 6.30
C GLY A 92 -14.12 5.17 5.81
N ARG A 93 -12.83 5.44 6.07
CA ARG A 93 -12.21 6.72 5.73
C ARG A 93 -12.00 6.90 4.23
N PRO A 94 -12.39 8.05 3.65
CA PRO A 94 -12.08 8.35 2.25
C PRO A 94 -10.56 8.45 2.02
N LEU A 95 -10.07 7.89 0.90
CA LEU A 95 -8.65 7.96 0.51
C LEU A 95 -8.08 9.39 0.46
N ALA A 96 -8.93 10.40 0.22
CA ALA A 96 -8.52 11.80 0.26
C ALA A 96 -8.01 12.22 1.65
N VAL A 97 -8.62 11.68 2.71
CA VAL A 97 -8.24 11.92 4.10
C VAL A 97 -6.92 11.22 4.41
N ASP A 98 -6.77 9.95 4.05
CA ASP A 98 -5.52 9.20 4.27
C ASP A 98 -4.32 9.88 3.61
N ASN A 99 -4.50 10.34 2.38
CA ASN A 99 -3.47 11.09 1.67
C ASN A 99 -3.18 12.43 2.37
N ALA A 100 -4.20 13.16 2.82
CA ALA A 100 -4.03 14.41 3.55
C ALA A 100 -3.28 14.22 4.88
N ILE A 101 -3.57 13.15 5.64
CA ILE A 101 -2.86 12.80 6.87
C ILE A 101 -1.41 12.43 6.57
N ARG A 102 -1.18 11.60 5.54
CA ARG A 102 0.19 11.20 5.14
C ARG A 102 1.02 12.42 4.75
N ASP A 103 0.44 13.34 4.00
CA ASP A 103 1.14 14.49 3.42
C ASP A 103 1.15 15.71 4.37
N ALA A 104 0.46 15.62 5.52
CA ALA A 104 0.42 16.66 6.54
C ALA A 104 1.83 17.01 7.05
N THR A 105 2.10 18.30 7.17
CA THR A 105 3.33 18.80 7.78
C THR A 105 3.19 18.75 9.30
N LEU A 106 3.78 17.72 9.90
CA LEU A 106 3.87 17.54 11.35
C LEU A 106 5.33 17.63 11.79
N PRO A 107 5.62 18.10 13.01
CA PRO A 107 6.98 18.15 13.50
C PRO A 107 7.59 16.73 13.61
N GLY A 108 8.91 16.63 13.55
CA GLY A 108 9.64 15.35 13.71
C GLY A 108 9.89 14.61 12.39
N SER A 109 10.53 13.44 12.48
CA SER A 109 10.86 12.60 11.32
C SER A 109 10.87 11.11 11.71
N GLY A 110 10.82 10.23 10.70
CA GLY A 110 10.84 8.78 10.90
C GLY A 110 9.76 8.31 11.88
N PRO A 111 10.10 7.44 12.85
CA PRO A 111 9.12 6.89 13.80
C PRO A 111 8.33 7.95 14.59
N THR A 112 8.94 9.12 14.87
CA THR A 112 8.24 10.22 15.54
C THR A 112 7.17 10.84 14.66
N LEU A 113 7.46 10.99 13.36
CA LEU A 113 6.48 11.51 12.41
C LEU A 113 5.33 10.51 12.22
N ASP A 114 5.62 9.22 12.17
CA ASP A 114 4.61 8.17 12.02
C ASP A 114 3.65 8.14 13.22
N ALA A 115 4.17 8.18 14.45
CA ALA A 115 3.34 8.28 15.66
C ALA A 115 2.49 9.55 15.71
N ARG A 116 2.97 10.66 15.11
CA ARG A 116 2.21 11.92 15.04
C ARG A 116 1.11 11.88 13.97
N ARG A 117 1.35 11.19 12.86
CA ARG A 117 0.31 10.90 11.86
C ARG A 117 -0.76 9.99 12.44
N GLU A 118 -0.38 9.01 13.24
CA GLU A 118 -1.33 8.15 13.99
C GLU A 118 -2.18 8.97 14.95
N ALA A 119 -1.58 9.89 15.71
CA ALA A 119 -2.34 10.79 16.58
C ALA A 119 -3.26 11.76 15.82
N LEU A 120 -2.84 12.26 14.65
CA LEU A 120 -3.70 13.07 13.77
C LEU A 120 -4.87 12.23 13.21
N SER A 121 -4.59 11.00 12.79
CA SER A 121 -5.58 10.01 12.37
C SER A 121 -6.63 9.79 13.47
N ALA A 122 -6.21 9.46 14.69
CA ALA A 122 -7.10 9.23 15.82
C ALA A 122 -7.94 10.48 16.18
N ALA A 123 -7.36 11.68 16.06
CA ALA A 123 -8.11 12.92 16.26
C ALA A 123 -9.17 13.13 15.17
N TYR A 124 -8.87 12.81 13.91
CA TYR A 124 -9.85 12.85 12.82
C TYR A 124 -10.98 11.86 13.06
N ASP A 125 -10.64 10.61 13.40
CA ASP A 125 -11.61 9.53 13.62
C ASP A 125 -12.55 9.87 14.77
N TYR A 126 -11.99 10.40 15.86
CA TYR A 126 -12.77 10.90 16.98
C TYR A 126 -13.76 12.00 16.55
N LEU A 127 -13.33 12.96 15.73
CA LEU A 127 -14.22 14.02 15.25
C LEU A 127 -15.26 13.50 14.25
N ALA A 128 -14.95 12.48 13.47
CA ALA A 128 -15.90 11.83 12.57
C ALA A 128 -16.99 11.04 13.34
N GLU A 129 -16.61 10.37 14.43
CA GLU A 129 -17.53 9.65 15.32
C GLU A 129 -18.32 10.60 16.24
N HIS A 130 -17.73 11.74 16.59
CA HIS A 130 -18.31 12.81 17.39
C HIS A 130 -18.35 14.11 16.58
N PRO A 131 -19.36 14.30 15.70
CA PRO A 131 -19.39 15.41 14.74
C PRO A 131 -19.33 16.81 15.34
N GLU A 132 -19.44 16.92 16.67
CA GLU A 132 -19.15 18.13 17.41
C GLU A 132 -18.23 17.79 18.59
N ALA A 133 -17.03 18.38 18.62
CA ALA A 133 -16.06 18.13 19.68
C ALA A 133 -15.37 19.42 20.13
N LYS A 134 -15.06 19.53 21.42
CA LYS A 134 -14.23 20.61 21.95
C LYS A 134 -12.79 20.15 22.07
N LYS A 135 -11.85 21.10 22.12
CA LYS A 135 -10.44 20.80 22.43
C LYS A 135 -10.29 19.85 23.63
N ALA A 136 -11.04 20.10 24.70
CA ALA A 136 -11.00 19.29 25.92
C ALA A 136 -11.37 17.82 25.69
N ASP A 137 -12.23 17.53 24.71
CA ASP A 137 -12.63 16.17 24.37
C ASP A 137 -11.47 15.43 23.69
N PHE A 138 -10.76 16.04 22.73
CA PHE A 138 -9.55 15.44 22.16
C PHE A 138 -8.46 15.16 23.22
N LEU A 139 -8.28 16.08 24.17
CA LEU A 139 -7.29 15.89 25.24
C LEU A 139 -7.69 14.77 26.21
N ARG A 140 -8.99 14.53 26.40
CA ARG A 140 -9.51 13.49 27.29
C ARG A 140 -9.55 12.12 26.62
N ASP A 141 -10.01 12.08 25.37
CA ASP A 141 -10.43 10.83 24.73
C ASP A 141 -9.47 10.35 23.63
N VAL A 142 -8.54 11.20 23.16
CA VAL A 142 -7.57 10.84 22.10
C VAL A 142 -6.14 10.84 22.60
N TYR A 143 -5.74 11.89 23.33
CA TYR A 143 -4.34 12.09 23.72
C TYR A 143 -3.73 10.93 24.50
N HIS A 144 -4.48 10.33 25.45
CA HIS A 144 -3.94 9.32 26.35
C HIS A 144 -3.48 8.06 25.63
N ASP A 145 -4.20 7.66 24.58
CA ASP A 145 -3.87 6.49 23.77
C ASP A 145 -2.92 6.84 22.61
N ASN A 146 -2.84 8.13 22.24
CA ASN A 146 -2.09 8.61 21.07
C ASN A 146 -1.13 9.77 21.41
N THR A 147 -0.33 9.61 22.46
CA THR A 147 0.54 10.70 22.98
C THR A 147 1.60 11.17 21.98
N ALA A 148 1.98 10.33 21.00
CA ALA A 148 2.96 10.65 19.95
C ALA A 148 4.29 11.24 20.47
N GLY A 149 4.72 10.77 21.65
CA GLY A 149 5.95 11.22 22.31
C GLY A 149 5.86 12.59 22.98
N TYR A 150 4.67 13.18 23.10
CA TYR A 150 4.45 14.38 23.89
C TYR A 150 4.10 14.02 25.34
N GLU A 151 4.73 14.72 26.28
CA GLU A 151 4.44 14.57 27.72
C GLU A 151 3.26 15.46 28.16
N SER A 152 2.92 16.48 27.36
CA SER A 152 1.87 17.44 27.63
C SER A 152 0.79 17.39 26.56
N ALA A 153 -0.46 17.23 27.02
CA ALA A 153 -1.66 17.30 26.19
C ALA A 153 -1.73 18.62 25.40
N GLU A 154 -1.25 19.72 26.00
CA GLU A 154 -1.24 21.03 25.36
C GLU A 154 -0.20 21.10 24.23
N ALA A 155 1.00 20.55 24.45
CA ALA A 155 2.03 20.48 23.43
C ALA A 155 1.62 19.56 22.26
N TRP A 156 0.97 18.44 22.59
CA TRP A 156 0.36 17.53 21.62
C TRP A 156 -0.67 18.26 20.76
N TRP A 157 -1.64 18.94 21.37
CA TRP A 157 -2.68 19.66 20.63
C TRP A 157 -2.12 20.73 19.72
N ASN A 158 -1.13 21.50 20.18
CA ASN A 158 -0.51 22.55 19.37
C ASN A 158 0.25 22.00 18.15
N ALA A 159 0.72 20.76 18.22
CA ALA A 159 1.34 20.09 17.09
C ALA A 159 0.32 19.50 16.09
N ILE A 160 -0.78 18.93 16.58
CA ILE A 160 -1.76 18.21 15.75
C ILE A 160 -2.82 19.16 15.15
N GLN A 161 -3.32 20.13 15.92
CA GLN A 161 -4.43 20.97 15.50
C GLN A 161 -4.21 21.71 14.17
N PRO A 162 -3.01 22.20 13.79
CA PRO A 162 -2.85 22.91 12.53
C PRO A 162 -3.07 22.00 11.31
N ALA A 163 -2.69 20.72 11.43
CA ALA A 163 -2.90 19.72 10.40
C ALA A 163 -4.37 19.25 10.37
N LEU A 164 -4.98 19.05 11.54
CA LEU A 164 -6.39 18.66 11.64
C LEU A 164 -7.33 19.63 10.91
N LYS A 165 -7.06 20.95 10.98
CA LYS A 165 -7.82 22.00 10.25
C LYS A 165 -7.83 21.83 8.74
N GLN A 166 -6.82 21.14 8.19
CA GLN A 166 -6.65 21.00 6.74
C GLN A 166 -7.23 19.68 6.21
N LEU A 167 -7.72 18.81 7.10
CA LEU A 167 -8.25 17.52 6.68
C LEU A 167 -9.65 17.68 6.04
N PRO A 168 -9.96 16.91 4.97
CA PRO A 168 -11.27 16.94 4.34
C PRO A 168 -12.41 16.64 5.32
N GLY A 169 -13.48 17.43 5.26
CA GLY A 169 -14.66 17.26 6.12
C GLY A 169 -14.52 17.86 7.52
N VAL A 170 -13.37 18.43 7.88
CA VAL A 170 -13.17 19.13 9.16
C VAL A 170 -13.54 20.61 9.02
N ASP A 171 -14.46 21.07 9.86
CA ASP A 171 -14.78 22.49 10.02
C ASP A 171 -14.27 22.99 11.38
N PRO A 172 -13.14 23.73 11.40
CA PRO A 172 -12.52 24.16 12.62
C PRO A 172 -13.26 25.35 13.26
N PRO A 173 -13.11 25.57 14.57
CA PRO A 173 -13.70 26.72 15.23
C PRO A 173 -13.23 28.04 14.63
N ALA A 174 -14.14 29.02 14.57
CA ALA A 174 -13.80 30.43 14.34
C ALA A 174 -12.74 30.91 15.35
N GLU A 175 -12.05 32.02 15.08
CA GLU A 175 -10.86 32.49 15.85
C GLU A 175 -11.04 32.60 17.38
N ARG A 176 -12.29 32.69 17.88
CA ARG A 176 -12.62 32.72 19.33
C ARG A 176 -13.50 31.55 19.78
N GLY A 177 -13.81 30.62 18.90
CA GLY A 177 -14.57 29.41 19.15
C GLY A 177 -13.68 28.28 19.69
N HIS A 178 -14.32 27.25 20.22
CA HIS A 178 -13.65 26.05 20.72
C HIS A 178 -14.31 24.75 20.26
N LEU A 179 -15.34 24.87 19.41
CA LEU A 179 -16.14 23.77 18.90
C LEU A 179 -15.67 23.43 17.48
N TRP A 180 -15.27 22.19 17.28
CA TRP A 180 -14.92 21.60 16.01
C TRP A 180 -16.11 20.82 15.48
N HIS A 181 -16.33 20.92 14.18
CA HIS A 181 -17.41 20.23 13.50
C HIS A 181 -16.88 19.27 12.44
N PHE A 182 -17.61 18.18 12.22
CA PHE A 182 -17.42 17.30 11.08
C PHE A 182 -18.57 17.48 10.08
N LEU A 183 -18.23 17.84 8.85
CA LEU A 183 -19.19 18.08 7.77
C LEU A 183 -19.41 16.86 6.87
N GLY A 184 -18.67 15.77 7.09
CA GLY A 184 -18.65 14.59 6.21
C GLY A 184 -17.61 14.69 5.11
N GLY A 185 -17.12 13.54 4.63
CA GLY A 185 -16.28 13.43 3.45
C GLY A 185 -17.14 13.06 2.24
N ASP A 186 -17.20 13.95 1.23
CA ASP A 186 -17.73 13.63 -0.11
C ASP A 186 -16.74 12.75 -0.91
#